data_AF-A0A377PQ89-F1
#
_entry.id   AF-A0A377PQ89-F1
#
_cell.length_a   1.000
_cell.length_b   1.000
_cell.length_c   1.000
_cell.angle_alpha   90.00
_cell.angle_beta   90.00
_cell.angle_gamma   90.00
#
_symmetry.space_group_name_H-M   'P 1'
#
loop_
_entity.id
_entity.type
_entity.pdbx_description
1 polymer ?
#
loop_
_entity_poly.entity_id
_entity_poly.type
_entity_poly.pdbx_seq_one_letter_code
_entity_poly.pdbx_strand_id
1 'polypeptide(L)'
;MTGASDDEGNLTREPGVIEKNRRILPMGYWKGSGLSIVLDMIATLLSDGASVAEVTEDNSDEYGISQIFIAIEVDRLIEGATRDAKLQRIMDYVKGAERANPEVAIRLPGHEFTQLLAENRRNGITIDDSVWAKIQAL
;
A
#
# COMPACT_ATOMS: atom_id res chain seq x y z
N MET A 1 0.42 -13.46 -6.02
CA MET A 1 1.72 -13.76 -6.66
C MET A 1 2.41 -12.41 -6.83
N THR A 2 3.39 -12.11 -5.98
CA THR A 2 4.24 -10.92 -6.09
C THR A 2 5.49 -11.32 -6.86
N GLY A 3 5.91 -10.46 -7.78
CA GLY A 3 7.03 -10.68 -8.68
C GLY A 3 7.19 -9.47 -9.58
N ALA A 4 8.21 -9.49 -10.41
CA ALA A 4 8.56 -8.45 -11.37
C ALA A 4 9.17 -9.14 -12.60
N SER A 5 9.60 -8.38 -13.60
CA SER A 5 10.36 -8.95 -14.72
C SER A 5 11.85 -8.74 -14.54
N ASP A 6 12.65 -9.75 -14.85
CA ASP A 6 14.10 -9.58 -15.01
C ASP A 6 14.43 -8.84 -16.33
N ASP A 7 15.73 -8.68 -16.61
CA ASP A 7 16.21 -7.97 -17.79
C ASP A 7 15.83 -8.71 -19.10
N GLU A 8 15.63 -10.02 -19.04
CA GLU A 8 15.22 -10.87 -20.16
C GLU A 8 13.69 -10.90 -20.35
N GLY A 9 12.93 -10.32 -19.40
CA GLY A 9 11.47 -10.27 -19.44
C GLY A 9 10.78 -11.45 -18.76
N ASN A 10 11.53 -12.36 -18.13
CA ASN A 10 10.97 -13.48 -17.38
C ASN A 10 10.56 -13.03 -15.97
N LEU A 11 9.63 -13.76 -15.35
CA LEU A 11 9.18 -13.44 -13.99
C LEU A 11 10.27 -13.74 -12.96
N THR A 12 10.63 -12.74 -12.17
CA THR A 12 11.58 -12.83 -11.06
C THR A 12 10.95 -12.43 -9.73
N ARG A 13 11.57 -12.89 -8.64
CA ARG A 13 11.26 -12.52 -7.25
C ARG A 13 12.48 -11.97 -6.51
N GLU A 14 13.59 -11.73 -7.19
CA GLU A 14 14.83 -11.24 -6.59
C GLU A 14 14.78 -9.71 -6.41
N PRO A 15 14.70 -9.17 -5.17
CA PRO A 15 14.50 -7.74 -4.96
C PRO A 15 15.54 -6.85 -5.64
N GLY A 16 16.82 -7.23 -5.60
CA GLY A 16 17.90 -6.44 -6.19
C GLY A 16 17.84 -6.30 -7.72
N VAL A 17 17.32 -7.31 -8.44
CA VAL A 17 17.12 -7.22 -9.90
C VAL A 17 16.00 -6.22 -10.21
N ILE A 18 14.95 -6.23 -9.41
CA ILE A 18 13.74 -5.41 -9.57
C ILE A 18 14.07 -3.94 -9.30
N GLU A 19 14.80 -3.66 -8.23
CA GLU A 19 15.26 -2.32 -7.89
C GLU A 19 16.15 -1.74 -9.00
N LYS A 20 17.03 -2.57 -9.57
CA LYS A 20 17.96 -2.15 -10.64
C LYS A 20 17.25 -1.79 -11.94
N ASN A 21 16.34 -2.64 -12.41
CA ASN A 21 15.73 -2.48 -13.74
C ASN A 21 14.39 -1.73 -13.72
N ARG A 22 13.81 -1.54 -12.52
CA ARG A 22 12.52 -0.86 -12.29
C ARG A 22 11.35 -1.49 -13.03
N ARG A 23 11.44 -2.76 -13.44
CA ARG A 23 10.38 -3.52 -14.12
C ARG A 23 9.44 -4.18 -13.12
N ILE A 24 8.90 -3.37 -12.21
CA ILE A 24 7.95 -3.82 -11.19
C ILE A 24 6.67 -4.29 -11.88
N LEU A 25 6.16 -5.47 -11.50
CA LEU A 25 4.90 -5.97 -12.06
C LEU A 25 3.72 -5.23 -11.43
N PRO A 26 2.81 -4.63 -12.22
CA PRO A 26 1.61 -4.03 -11.68
C PRO A 26 0.72 -5.06 -10.97
N MET A 27 0.14 -4.70 -9.82
CA MET A 27 -0.77 -5.58 -9.08
C MET A 27 -1.95 -5.99 -9.98
N GLY A 28 -2.13 -7.29 -10.21
CA GLY A 28 -3.21 -7.77 -11.08
C GLY A 28 -3.04 -7.36 -12.56
N TYR A 29 -1.79 -7.17 -13.00
CA TYR A 29 -1.42 -6.88 -14.39
C TYR A 29 -2.12 -5.63 -14.95
N TRP A 30 -2.90 -5.78 -16.02
CA TRP A 30 -3.62 -4.68 -16.68
C TRP A 30 -4.60 -3.97 -15.74
N LYS A 31 -5.10 -4.64 -14.69
CA LYS A 31 -6.00 -4.01 -13.71
C LYS A 31 -5.27 -2.98 -12.86
N GLY A 32 -4.09 -3.31 -12.35
CA GLY A 32 -3.27 -2.38 -11.57
C GLY A 32 -2.71 -1.26 -12.44
N SER A 33 -2.26 -1.60 -13.65
CA SER A 33 -1.79 -0.60 -14.62
C SER A 33 -2.89 0.40 -14.97
N GLY A 34 -4.10 -0.07 -15.30
CA GLY A 34 -5.23 0.81 -15.58
C GLY A 34 -5.67 1.66 -14.38
N LEU A 35 -5.71 1.07 -13.18
CA LEU A 35 -6.04 1.81 -11.95
C LEU A 35 -5.03 2.93 -11.67
N SER A 36 -3.73 2.68 -11.87
CA SER A 36 -2.67 3.69 -11.69
C SER A 36 -2.87 4.92 -12.58
N ILE A 37 -3.24 4.71 -13.84
CA ILE A 37 -3.47 5.78 -14.81
C ILE A 37 -4.68 6.63 -14.41
N VAL A 38 -5.78 5.98 -13.99
CA VAL A 38 -6.99 6.69 -13.57
C VAL A 38 -6.75 7.49 -12.28
N LEU A 39 -5.97 6.97 -11.35
CA LEU A 39 -5.60 7.72 -10.13
C LEU A 39 -4.76 8.96 -10.45
N ASP A 40 -3.80 8.86 -11.37
CA ASP A 40 -3.01 10.00 -11.85
C ASP A 40 -3.89 11.06 -12.50
N MET A 41 -4.83 10.66 -13.37
CA MET A 41 -5.80 11.58 -13.98
C MET A 41 -6.65 12.31 -12.94
N ILE A 42 -7.17 11.59 -11.93
CA ILE A 42 -7.99 12.21 -10.87
C ILE A 42 -7.15 13.18 -10.05
N ALA A 43 -5.92 12.81 -9.67
CA ALA A 43 -5.04 13.65 -8.88
C ALA A 43 -4.66 14.93 -9.63
N THR A 44 -4.23 14.80 -10.88
CA THR A 44 -3.85 15.90 -11.76
C THR A 44 -5.03 16.86 -11.97
N LEU A 45 -6.18 16.34 -12.42
CA LEU A 45 -7.30 17.18 -12.82
C LEU A 45 -8.02 17.86 -11.66
N LEU A 46 -8.15 17.20 -10.50
CA LEU A 46 -8.83 17.80 -9.35
C LEU A 46 -7.97 18.79 -8.57
N SER A 47 -6.64 18.66 -8.65
CA SER A 47 -5.72 19.60 -8.01
C SER A 47 -5.22 20.72 -8.94
N ASP A 48 -5.48 20.61 -10.25
CA ASP A 48 -4.82 21.43 -11.30
C ASP A 48 -3.28 21.41 -11.16
N GLY A 49 -2.76 20.25 -10.73
CA GLY A 49 -1.35 20.00 -10.45
C GLY A 49 -0.68 19.14 -11.52
N ALA A 50 0.58 18.78 -11.30
CA ALA A 50 1.38 18.01 -12.23
C ALA A 50 0.96 16.52 -12.26
N SER A 51 0.95 15.93 -13.45
CA SER A 51 0.78 14.49 -13.67
C SER A 51 2.10 13.72 -13.50
N VAL A 52 2.04 12.39 -13.44
CA VAL A 52 3.26 11.56 -13.44
C VAL A 52 4.17 11.87 -14.63
N ALA A 53 3.61 12.14 -15.82
CA ALA A 53 4.40 12.49 -16.99
C ALA A 53 5.13 13.83 -16.79
N GLU A 54 4.41 14.87 -16.35
CA GLU A 54 4.96 16.20 -16.10
C GLU A 54 6.04 16.17 -15.00
N VAL A 55 5.80 15.46 -13.89
CA VAL A 55 6.80 15.29 -12.82
C VAL A 55 8.05 14.57 -13.34
N THR A 56 7.90 13.58 -14.22
CA THR A 56 9.04 12.81 -14.72
C THR A 56 9.86 13.59 -15.76
N GLU A 57 9.21 14.40 -16.59
CA GLU A 57 9.86 15.10 -17.71
C GLU A 57 10.40 16.48 -17.31
N ASP A 58 9.70 17.20 -16.45
CA ASP A 58 9.99 18.62 -16.16
C ASP A 58 10.73 18.84 -14.83
N ASN A 59 10.74 17.85 -13.93
CA ASN A 59 11.45 17.94 -12.65
C ASN A 59 12.74 17.12 -12.63
N SER A 60 13.67 17.55 -11.78
CA SER A 60 14.96 16.87 -11.59
C SER A 60 14.86 15.64 -10.67
N ASP A 61 13.77 15.55 -9.90
CA ASP A 61 13.49 14.47 -8.95
C ASP A 61 11.98 14.42 -8.63
N GLU A 62 11.55 13.49 -7.79
CA GLU A 62 10.14 13.26 -7.41
C GLU A 62 9.61 14.31 -6.41
N TYR A 63 9.34 15.52 -6.90
CA TYR A 63 8.67 16.60 -6.16
C TYR A 63 7.57 17.27 -7.00
N GLY A 64 6.73 18.08 -6.34
CA GLY A 64 5.61 18.76 -7.02
C GLY A 64 4.45 17.84 -7.39
N ILE A 65 4.31 16.70 -6.70
CA ILE A 65 3.29 15.68 -6.99
C ILE A 65 1.87 16.11 -6.59
N SER A 66 0.89 15.54 -7.29
CA SER A 66 -0.54 15.73 -7.02
C SER A 66 -1.08 14.66 -6.05
N GLN A 67 -1.90 15.08 -5.06
CA GLN A 67 -2.46 14.19 -4.02
C GLN A 67 -3.95 14.47 -3.78
N ILE A 68 -4.70 13.42 -3.41
CA ILE A 68 -6.14 13.49 -3.16
C ILE A 68 -6.46 12.94 -1.76
N PHE A 69 -7.27 13.69 -1.02
CA PHE A 69 -7.77 13.31 0.30
C PHE A 69 -9.30 13.32 0.28
N ILE A 70 -9.92 12.21 0.68
CA ILE A 70 -11.38 12.06 0.70
C ILE A 70 -11.80 11.68 2.12
N ALA A 71 -12.74 12.43 2.69
CA ALA A 71 -13.40 12.12 3.95
C ALA A 71 -14.90 11.95 3.71
N ILE A 72 -15.48 10.87 4.22
CA ILE A 72 -16.91 10.57 4.08
C ILE A 72 -17.52 10.43 5.48
N GLU A 73 -18.51 11.26 5.79
CA GLU A 73 -19.22 11.22 7.07
C GLU A 73 -20.25 10.08 7.07
N VAL A 74 -19.96 9.02 7.82
CA VAL A 74 -20.77 7.78 7.84
C VAL A 74 -21.94 7.87 8.83
N ASP A 75 -21.79 8.64 9.92
CA ASP A 75 -22.77 8.69 11.02
C ASP A 75 -24.11 9.32 10.61
N ARG A 76 -24.15 10.05 9.49
CA ARG A 76 -25.38 10.56 8.88
C ARG A 76 -26.12 9.53 8.03
N LEU A 77 -25.44 8.46 7.62
CA LEU A 77 -25.96 7.46 6.69
C LEU A 77 -26.48 6.22 7.43
N ILE A 78 -25.97 5.94 8.63
CA ILE A 78 -26.31 4.76 9.41
C ILE A 78 -26.11 5.02 10.91
N GLU A 79 -27.04 4.53 11.73
CA GLU A 79 -26.91 4.60 13.19
C GLU A 79 -25.68 3.81 13.67
N GLY A 80 -24.95 4.37 14.65
CA GLY A 80 -23.71 3.80 15.18
C GLY A 80 -23.82 2.34 15.63
N ALA A 81 -24.85 1.97 16.39
CA ALA A 81 -25.04 0.58 16.84
C ALA A 81 -25.22 -0.40 15.66
N THR A 82 -25.99 0.02 14.64
CA THR A 82 -26.20 -0.80 13.44
C THR A 82 -24.94 -0.87 12.58
N ARG A 83 -24.19 0.22 12.47
CA ARG A 83 -22.89 0.29 11.78
C ARG A 83 -21.91 -0.69 12.42
N ASP A 84 -21.75 -0.64 13.74
CA ASP A 84 -20.80 -1.47 14.47
C ASP A 84 -21.18 -2.95 14.38
N ALA A 85 -22.46 -3.29 14.52
CA ALA A 85 -22.94 -4.66 14.34
C ALA A 85 -22.68 -5.21 12.93
N LYS A 86 -22.90 -4.40 11.88
CA LYS A 86 -22.64 -4.81 10.49
C LYS A 86 -21.16 -4.97 10.21
N LEU A 87 -20.32 -4.04 10.68
CA LEU A 87 -18.87 -4.14 10.54
C LEU A 87 -18.32 -5.36 11.27
N GLN A 88 -18.78 -5.61 12.49
CA GLN A 88 -18.41 -6.79 13.27
C GLN A 88 -18.76 -8.08 12.51
N ARG A 89 -19.97 -8.16 11.95
CA ARG A 89 -20.38 -9.31 11.14
C ARG A 89 -19.51 -9.53 9.91
N ILE A 90 -19.09 -8.47 9.22
CA ILE A 90 -18.18 -8.58 8.06
C ILE A 90 -16.80 -9.09 8.50
N MET A 91 -16.27 -8.54 9.60
CA MET A 91 -14.98 -8.95 10.14
C MET A 91 -14.98 -10.43 10.56
N ASP A 92 -16.02 -10.87 11.25
CA ASP A 92 -16.16 -12.25 11.70
C ASP A 92 -16.37 -13.21 10.53
N TYR A 93 -17.11 -12.79 9.52
CA TYR A 93 -17.32 -13.59 8.31
C TYR A 93 -16.00 -13.88 7.57
N VAL A 94 -15.14 -12.88 7.41
CA VAL A 94 -13.83 -13.07 6.76
C VAL A 94 -12.91 -13.95 7.63
N LYS A 95 -12.87 -13.71 8.94
CA LYS A 95 -12.02 -14.49 9.87
C LYS A 95 -12.48 -15.94 10.05
N GLY A 96 -13.77 -16.19 9.89
CA GLY A 96 -14.39 -17.50 10.00
C GLY A 96 -14.30 -18.34 8.72
N ALA A 97 -13.74 -17.81 7.63
CA ALA A 97 -13.53 -18.57 6.40
C ALA A 97 -12.57 -19.76 6.62
N GLU A 98 -12.75 -20.80 5.81
CA GLU A 98 -11.86 -21.97 5.83
C GLU A 98 -10.43 -21.54 5.50
N ARG A 99 -9.49 -21.90 6.37
CA ARG A 99 -8.09 -21.52 6.22
C ARG A 99 -7.42 -22.40 5.18
N ALA A 100 -6.73 -21.79 4.22
CA ALA A 100 -5.86 -22.53 3.30
C ALA A 100 -4.69 -23.23 4.01
N ASN A 101 -4.24 -22.69 5.15
CA ASN A 101 -3.29 -23.33 6.06
C ASN A 101 -3.86 -23.24 7.50
N PRO A 102 -4.16 -24.36 8.17
CA PRO A 102 -4.72 -24.37 9.52
C PRO A 102 -3.91 -23.56 10.55
N GLU A 103 -2.58 -23.55 10.41
CA GLU A 103 -1.63 -22.89 11.32
C GLU A 103 -1.56 -21.37 11.14
N VAL A 104 -2.07 -20.85 10.01
CA VAL A 104 -1.99 -19.42 9.68
C VAL A 104 -3.36 -18.78 9.83
N ALA A 105 -3.51 -17.92 10.84
CA ALA A 105 -4.74 -17.17 11.05
C ALA A 105 -5.02 -16.18 9.90
N ILE A 106 -6.28 -16.09 9.47
CA ILE A 106 -6.74 -15.08 8.51
C ILE A 106 -6.64 -13.69 9.17
N ARG A 107 -6.06 -12.73 8.43
CA ARG A 107 -5.90 -11.35 8.88
C ARG A 107 -6.73 -10.41 8.01
N LEU A 108 -7.26 -9.37 8.64
CA LEU A 108 -7.92 -8.26 7.95
C LEU A 108 -6.87 -7.19 7.63
N PRO A 109 -6.96 -6.52 6.46
CA PRO A 109 -6.04 -5.45 6.11
C PRO A 109 -5.96 -4.38 7.21
N GLY A 110 -4.73 -4.04 7.65
CA GLY A 110 -4.47 -3.01 8.64
C GLY A 110 -4.62 -3.43 10.10
N HIS A 111 -5.09 -4.64 10.41
CA HIS A 111 -5.17 -5.13 11.80
C HIS A 111 -3.79 -5.38 12.41
N GLU A 112 -2.77 -5.60 11.59
CA GLU A 112 -1.38 -5.73 11.99
C GLU A 112 -0.83 -4.46 12.66
N PHE A 113 -1.31 -3.27 12.30
CA PHE A 113 -0.78 -2.01 12.83
C PHE A 113 -1.01 -1.85 14.33
N THR A 114 -2.17 -2.28 14.84
CA THR A 114 -2.47 -2.23 16.29
C THR A 114 -1.51 -3.10 17.09
N GLN A 115 -1.20 -4.30 16.58
CA GLN A 115 -0.27 -5.23 17.22
C GLN A 115 1.17 -4.71 17.16
N LEU A 116 1.60 -4.27 15.96
CA LEU A 116 2.93 -3.72 15.74
C LEU A 116 3.20 -2.48 16.60
N LEU A 117 2.21 -1.59 16.74
CA LEU A 117 2.33 -0.40 17.60
C LEU A 117 2.49 -0.78 19.08
N ALA A 118 1.71 -1.75 19.56
CA ALA A 118 1.81 -2.21 20.94
C ALA A 118 3.16 -2.89 21.22
N GLU A 119 3.66 -3.71 20.28
CA GLU A 119 4.97 -4.33 20.37
C GLU A 119 6.09 -3.29 20.37
N ASN A 120 6.09 -2.37 19.41
CA ASN A 120 7.13 -1.33 19.31
C ASN A 120 7.17 -0.44 20.55
N ARG A 121 6.02 -0.12 21.16
CA ARG A 121 5.95 0.65 22.40
C ARG A 121 6.50 -0.10 23.61
N ARG A 122 6.32 -1.42 23.65
CA ARG A 122 6.76 -2.26 24.77
C ARG A 122 8.23 -2.67 24.66
N ASN A 123 8.66 -3.02 23.45
CA ASN A 123 9.95 -3.65 23.18
C ASN A 123 10.97 -2.69 22.54
N GLY A 124 10.55 -1.48 22.18
CA GLY A 124 11.34 -0.57 21.34
C GLY A 124 11.10 -0.81 19.85
N ILE A 125 11.57 0.13 19.02
CA ILE A 125 11.49 0.02 17.55
C ILE A 125 12.78 -0.64 17.06
N THR A 126 12.65 -1.80 16.41
CA THR A 126 13.79 -2.45 15.74
C THR A 126 14.11 -1.71 14.44
N ILE A 127 15.35 -1.24 14.31
CA ILE A 127 15.86 -0.56 13.12
C ILE A 127 16.98 -1.42 12.55
N ASP A 128 17.03 -1.56 11.22
CA ASP A 128 18.13 -2.23 10.55
C ASP A 128 19.45 -1.47 10.75
N ASP A 129 20.52 -2.20 11.08
CA ASP A 129 21.83 -1.62 11.40
C ASP A 129 22.39 -0.76 10.25
N SER A 130 22.15 -1.17 9.00
CA SER A 130 22.62 -0.42 7.82
C SER A 130 21.87 0.90 7.65
N VAL A 131 20.58 0.93 8.00
CA VAL A 131 19.77 2.16 7.98
C VAL A 131 20.18 3.08 9.13
N TRP A 132 20.40 2.53 10.33
CA TRP A 132 20.83 3.31 11.48
C TRP A 132 22.19 3.98 11.25
N ALA A 133 23.15 3.23 10.68
CA ALA A 133 24.46 3.76 10.32
C ALA A 133 24.37 4.92 9.32
N LYS A 134 23.46 4.85 8.34
CA LYS A 134 23.22 5.97 7.39
C LYS A 134 22.69 7.21 8.10
N ILE A 135 21.76 7.05 9.06
CA ILE A 135 21.21 8.17 9.84
C ILE A 135 22.30 8.83 10.69
N GLN A 136 23.18 8.04 11.31
CA GLN A 136 24.28 8.57 12.12
C GLN A 136 25.35 9.30 11.30
N ALA A 137 25.39 9.08 9.98
CA ALA A 137 26.34 9.71 9.06
C ALA A 137 25.81 11.00 8.41
N LEU A 138 24.55 11.39 8.68
CA LEU A 138 23.96 12.68 8.28
C LEU A 138 24.50 13.82 9.15
#